data_AF-A0A5S3VSN5-F1
#
_entry.id   AF-A0A5S3VSN5-F1
#
_cell.length_a   1.000
_cell.length_b   1.000
_cell.length_c   1.000
_cell.angle_alpha   90.00
_cell.angle_beta   90.00
_cell.angle_gamma   90.00
#
_symmetry.space_group_name_H-M   'P 1'
#
loop_
_entity.id
_entity.type
_entity.pdbx_description
1 polymer ?
#
loop_
_entity_poly.entity_id
_entity_poly.type
_entity_poly.pdbx_seq_one_letter_code
_entity_poly.pdbx_strand_id
1 'polypeptide(L)' 'MKEFTLHTPESAPENSKPLLEKSQQAFGSIPNLHAVMAESPQLLHGYQVLHEAF' A
#
# COMPACT_ATOMS: atom_id res chain seq x y z
N MET A 1 7.73 -20.23 5.03
CA MET A 1 7.27 -19.06 4.26
C MET A 1 6.55 -18.15 5.25
N LYS A 2 6.79 -16.83 5.23
CA LYS A 2 5.95 -15.91 6.02
C LYS A 2 4.68 -15.66 5.22
N GLU A 3 3.53 -15.92 5.83
CA GLU A 3 2.24 -15.51 5.31
C GLU A 3 2.11 -14.00 5.55
N PHE A 4 1.99 -13.24 4.49
CA PHE A 4 1.68 -11.82 4.58
C PHE A 4 0.23 -11.63 4.16
N THR A 5 -0.53 -10.94 5.00
CA THR A 5 -1.91 -10.58 4.68
C THR A 5 -1.88 -9.52 3.59
N LEU A 6 -2.53 -9.81 2.46
CA LEU A 6 -2.76 -8.83 1.41
C LEU A 6 -3.97 -7.98 1.81
N HIS A 7 -3.71 -6.76 2.25
CA HIS A 7 -4.78 -5.83 2.60
C HIS A 7 -5.35 -5.20 1.33
N THR A 8 -6.66 -5.24 1.19
CA THR A 8 -7.43 -4.54 0.16
C THR A 8 -7.92 -3.19 0.69
N PRO A 9 -8.43 -2.27 -0.14
CA PRO A 9 -9.03 -1.01 0.34
C PRO A 9 -10.15 -1.21 1.39
N GLU A 10 -10.75 -2.39 1.44
CA GLU A 10 -11.79 -2.75 2.41
C GLU A 10 -11.20 -3.27 3.74
N SER A 11 -10.10 -4.02 3.68
CA SER A 11 -9.43 -4.63 4.84
C SER A 11 -8.37 -3.73 5.48
N ALA A 12 -7.81 -2.79 4.70
CA ALA A 12 -6.74 -1.92 5.16
C ALA A 12 -7.24 -0.89 6.19
N PRO A 13 -6.37 -0.47 7.14
CA PRO A 13 -6.63 0.67 8.03
C PRO A 13 -7.10 1.89 7.25
N GLU A 14 -7.96 2.72 7.84
CA GLU A 14 -8.57 3.88 7.16
C GLU A 14 -7.52 4.83 6.53
N ASN A 15 -6.37 5.01 7.20
CA ASN A 15 -5.26 5.83 6.70
C ASN A 15 -4.49 5.20 5.53
N SER A 16 -4.56 3.87 5.36
CA SER A 16 -3.91 3.13 4.27
C SER A 16 -4.77 3.06 3.01
N LYS A 17 -6.10 3.18 3.14
CA LYS A 17 -7.04 3.18 2.00
C LYS A 17 -6.69 4.23 0.93
N PRO A 18 -6.53 5.52 1.26
CA PRO A 18 -6.19 6.53 0.25
C PRO A 18 -4.79 6.31 -0.36
N LEU A 19 -3.87 5.71 0.40
CA LEU A 19 -2.53 5.37 -0.10
C LEU A 19 -2.59 4.21 -1.11
N LEU A 20 -3.43 3.19 -0.86
CA LEU A 20 -3.67 2.09 -1.79
C LEU A 20 -4.36 2.58 -3.06
N GLU A 21 -5.35 3.47 -2.95
CA GLU A 21 -6.01 4.09 -4.10
C GLU A 21 -5.04 4.94 -4.92
N LYS A 22 -4.21 5.78 -4.28
CA LYS A 22 -3.15 6.55 -4.97
C LYS A 22 -2.22 5.62 -5.74
N SER A 23 -1.81 4.51 -5.10
CA SER A 23 -1.01 3.51 -5.79
C SER A 23 -1.74 2.87 -6.97
N GLN A 24 -3.02 2.52 -6.81
CA GLN A 24 -3.78 1.90 -7.89
C GLN A 24 -3.90 2.84 -9.09
N GLN A 25 -4.05 4.14 -8.84
CA GLN A 25 -4.09 5.16 -9.88
C GLN A 25 -2.71 5.37 -10.54
N ALA A 26 -1.63 5.39 -9.77
CA ALA A 26 -0.27 5.61 -10.29
C ALA A 26 0.28 4.40 -11.08
N PHE A 27 0.00 3.18 -10.62
CA PHE A 27 0.51 1.94 -11.21
C PHE A 27 -0.52 1.19 -12.09
N GLY A 28 -1.77 1.68 -12.16
CA GLY A 28 -2.89 1.00 -12.83
C GLY A 28 -3.40 -0.25 -12.10
N SER A 29 -2.78 -0.66 -11.00
CA SER A 29 -3.13 -1.83 -10.17
C SER A 29 -2.48 -1.70 -8.79
N ILE A 30 -2.97 -2.46 -7.79
CA ILE A 30 -2.35 -2.49 -6.46
C ILE A 30 -1.31 -3.61 -6.46
N PRO A 31 0.01 -3.30 -6.36
CA PRO A 31 1.02 -4.34 -6.21
C PRO A 31 0.83 -5.11 -4.91
N ASN A 32 1.11 -6.41 -4.92
CA ASN A 32 1.10 -7.23 -3.70
C ASN A 32 1.97 -6.62 -2.60
N LEU A 33 3.08 -5.97 -2.96
CA LEU A 33 3.94 -5.25 -2.02
C LEU A 33 3.18 -4.16 -1.26
N HIS A 34 2.38 -3.35 -1.96
CA HIS A 34 1.60 -2.28 -1.35
C HIS A 34 0.43 -2.82 -0.53
N ALA A 35 -0.19 -3.91 -0.98
CA ALA A 35 -1.22 -4.61 -0.22
C ALA A 35 -0.68 -5.15 1.11
N VAL A 36 0.56 -5.66 1.14
CA VAL A 36 1.22 -6.06 2.41
C VAL A 36 1.57 -4.83 3.24
N MET A 37 2.14 -3.79 2.62
CA MET A 37 2.53 -2.56 3.34
C MET A 37 1.33 -1.78 3.90
N ALA A 38 0.15 -1.94 3.32
CA ALA A 38 -1.07 -1.29 3.78
C ALA A 38 -1.48 -1.68 5.20
N GLU A 39 -0.94 -2.78 5.76
CA GLU A 39 -1.06 -3.07 7.20
C GLU A 39 -0.59 -1.92 8.08
N SER A 40 0.44 -1.19 7.63
CA SER A 40 0.99 -0.03 8.32
C SER A 40 0.97 1.19 7.39
N PRO A 41 0.07 2.17 7.63
CA PRO A 41 -0.04 3.35 6.77
C PRO A 41 1.27 4.14 6.70
N GLN A 42 2.05 4.18 7.79
CA GLN A 42 3.36 4.82 7.80
C GLN A 42 4.37 4.10 6.89
N LEU A 43 4.33 2.77 6.84
CA LEU A 43 5.20 1.98 5.98
C LEU A 43 4.87 2.21 4.49
N LEU A 44 3.58 2.11 4.14
CA LEU A 44 3.12 2.35 2.77
C LEU A 44 3.42 3.78 2.32
N HIS A 45 3.18 4.77 3.19
CA HIS A 45 3.47 6.17 2.91
C HIS A 45 4.98 6.38 2.70
N GLY A 46 5.82 5.89 3.61
CA GLY A 46 7.28 6.03 3.50
C GLY A 46 7.82 5.39 2.23
N TYR A 47 7.31 4.21 1.85
CA TYR A 47 7.66 3.56 0.59
C TYR A 47 7.24 4.41 -0.62
N GLN A 48 6.01 4.94 -0.63
CA GLN A 48 5.53 5.77 -1.73
C GLN A 48 6.36 7.04 -1.90
N VAL A 49 6.72 7.73 -0.80
CA VAL A 49 7.57 8.93 -0.83
C VAL A 49 8.96 8.59 -1.36
N LEU A 50 9.55 7.48 -0.90
CA LEU A 50 10.84 7.03 -1.41
C LEU A 50 10.75 6.68 -2.90
N HIS A 51 9.71 5.98 -3.33
CA HIS A 51 9.52 5.61 -4.74
C HIS A 51 9.24 6.83 -5.62
N GLU A 52 8.59 7.87 -5.11
CA GLU A 52 8.38 9.12 -5.85
C GLU A 52 9.69 9.94 -5.96
N ALA A 53 10.61 9.77 -5.01
CA ALA A 53 11.89 10.47 -4.98
C ALA A 53 13.00 9.84 -5.85
N PHE A 54 12.86 8.58 -6.28
CA PHE A 54 13.87 7.81 -7.02
C PHE A 54 13.27 7.11 -8.25
#